data_AF-A0A0Q3VYV6-F1
#
_entry.id   AF-A0A0Q3VYV6-F1
#
_cell.length_a   1.000
_cell.length_b   1.000
_cell.length_c   1.000
_cell.angle_alpha   90.00
_cell.angle_beta   90.00
_cell.angle_gamma   90.00
#
_symmetry.space_group_name_H-M   'P 1'
#
loop_
_entity.id
_entity.type
_entity.pdbx_description
1 polymer ?
#
loop_
_entity_poly.entity_id
_entity_poly.type
_entity_poly.pdbx_seq_one_letter_code
_entity_poly.pdbx_strand_id
1 'polypeptide(L)'
;MTKEEEIMDFLHQKVFDPVLQSKTASESVKKGIRYTVIRLNERNAEAMIKYFWSAIVGTEKSTKFAKLMKEQGFNRFEEVIDEFRDRFDNNWINK
;
A
#
# COMPACT_ATOMS: atom_id res chain seq x y z
N MET A 1 -15.00 -7.73 -9.65
CA MET A 1 -13.61 -7.93 -9.24
C MET A 1 -12.73 -7.68 -10.46
N THR A 2 -12.33 -6.43 -10.63
CA THR A 2 -11.27 -6.03 -11.55
C THR A 2 -9.92 -6.28 -10.90
N LYS A 3 -8.86 -6.24 -11.70
CA LYS A 3 -7.48 -6.34 -11.21
C LYS A 3 -7.14 -5.25 -10.19
N GLU A 4 -7.64 -4.04 -10.41
CA GLU A 4 -7.52 -2.91 -9.50
C GLU A 4 -8.20 -3.19 -8.15
N GLU A 5 -9.41 -3.76 -8.18
CA GLU A 5 -10.14 -4.16 -6.98
C GLU A 5 -9.34 -5.21 -6.18
N GLU A 6 -8.74 -6.21 -6.82
CA GLU A 6 -7.91 -7.22 -6.13
C GLU A 6 -6.68 -6.61 -5.44
N ILE A 7 -5.99 -5.68 -6.10
CA ILE A 7 -4.84 -4.98 -5.52
C ILE A 7 -5.29 -4.12 -4.34
N MET A 8 -6.39 -3.37 -4.50
CA MET A 8 -6.92 -2.51 -3.45
C MET A 8 -7.38 -3.32 -2.24
N ASP A 9 -8.09 -4.43 -2.44
CA ASP A 9 -8.53 -5.32 -1.37
C ASP A 9 -7.35 -5.88 -0.58
N PHE A 10 -6.30 -6.33 -1.29
CA PHE A 10 -5.07 -6.80 -0.66
C PHE A 10 -4.44 -5.71 0.21
N LEU A 11 -4.27 -4.51 -0.33
CA LEU A 11 -3.64 -3.41 0.39
C LEU A 11 -4.50 -2.90 1.55
N HIS A 12 -5.83 -2.90 1.41
CA HIS A 12 -6.77 -2.60 2.48
C HIS A 12 -6.60 -3.58 3.64
N GLN A 13 -6.65 -4.88 3.35
CA GLN A 13 -6.53 -5.92 4.35
C GLN A 13 -5.18 -5.88 5.08
N LYS A 14 -4.08 -5.70 4.34
CA LYS A 14 -2.73 -5.92 4.87
C LYS A 14 -2.07 -4.66 5.42
N VAL A 15 -2.46 -3.47 4.93
CA VAL A 15 -1.76 -2.21 5.20
C VAL A 15 -2.72 -1.09 5.61
N PHE A 16 -3.77 -0.81 4.83
CA PHE A 16 -4.56 0.41 5.02
C PHE A 16 -5.55 0.32 6.18
N ASP A 17 -6.38 -0.71 6.24
CA ASP A 17 -7.42 -0.83 7.26
C ASP A 17 -6.86 -1.01 8.67
N PRO A 18 -5.77 -1.78 8.90
CA PRO A 18 -5.12 -1.84 10.21
C PRO A 18 -4.76 -0.45 10.76
N VAL A 19 -4.43 0.50 9.87
CA VAL A 19 -4.12 1.88 10.24
C VAL A 19 -5.39 2.71 10.40
N LEU A 20 -6.29 2.67 9.42
CA LEU A 20 -7.48 3.52 9.36
C LEU A 20 -8.45 3.23 10.51
N GLN A 21 -8.59 1.96 10.88
CA GLN A 21 -9.48 1.50 11.95
C GLN A 21 -8.82 1.55 13.33
N SER A 22 -7.49 1.76 13.40
CA SER A 22 -6.80 1.82 14.68
C SER A 22 -7.23 3.04 15.51
N LYS A 23 -7.45 2.79 16.80
CA LYS A 23 -7.70 3.83 17.81
C LYS A 23 -6.42 4.56 18.25
N THR A 24 -5.25 3.98 17.98
CA THR A 24 -3.94 4.49 18.40
C THR A 24 -3.14 5.13 17.27
N ALA A 25 -3.51 4.88 16.01
CA ALA A 25 -2.87 5.52 14.86
C ALA A 25 -3.04 7.04 14.91
N SER A 26 -1.96 7.78 14.68
CA SER A 26 -2.02 9.25 14.61
C SER A 26 -2.81 9.72 13.39
N GLU A 27 -3.47 10.87 13.50
CA GLU A 27 -4.23 11.45 12.38
C GLU A 27 -3.36 11.77 11.16
N SER A 28 -2.07 12.09 11.38
CA SER A 28 -1.10 12.27 10.30
C SER A 28 -0.88 10.98 9.50
N VAL A 29 -0.77 9.83 10.17
CA VAL A 29 -0.58 8.52 9.52
C VAL A 29 -1.86 8.13 8.78
N LYS A 30 -3.03 8.27 9.41
CA LYS A 30 -4.33 8.01 8.74
C LYS A 30 -4.52 8.88 7.51
N LYS A 31 -4.16 10.16 7.58
CA LYS A 31 -4.22 11.09 6.44
C LYS A 31 -3.29 10.64 5.31
N GLY A 32 -2.07 10.20 5.63
CA GLY A 32 -1.13 9.63 4.66
C GLY A 32 -1.71 8.41 3.94
N ILE A 33 -2.28 7.46 4.68
CA ILE A 33 -2.94 6.28 4.09
C ILE A 33 -4.11 6.68 3.20
N ARG A 34 -4.98 7.58 3.63
CA ARG A 34 -6.09 8.08 2.81
C ARG A 34 -5.61 8.67 1.48
N TYR A 35 -4.51 9.43 1.49
CA TYR A 35 -3.94 9.96 0.25
C TYR A 35 -3.38 8.86 -0.66
N THR A 36 -2.75 7.83 -0.10
CA THR A 36 -2.28 6.68 -0.88
C THR A 36 -3.45 5.96 -1.54
N VAL A 37 -4.55 5.71 -0.80
CA VAL A 37 -5.78 5.10 -1.32
C VAL A 37 -6.34 5.91 -2.49
N ILE A 38 -6.50 7.23 -2.34
CA ILE A 38 -6.98 8.10 -3.42
C ILE A 38 -6.09 8.00 -4.66
N ARG A 39 -4.76 8.08 -4.48
CA ARG A 39 -3.80 8.02 -5.60
C ARG A 39 -3.78 6.66 -6.31
N LEU A 40 -4.11 5.57 -5.62
CA LEU A 40 -4.21 4.25 -6.22
C LEU A 40 -5.52 4.11 -6.99
N ASN A 41 -6.65 4.58 -6.44
CA ASN A 41 -7.95 4.54 -7.13
C ASN A 41 -7.98 5.28 -8.48
N GLU A 42 -7.07 6.23 -8.70
CA GLU A 42 -6.92 6.95 -9.97
C GLU A 42 -6.02 6.22 -11.00
N ARG A 43 -5.64 4.96 -10.73
CA ARG A 43 -4.67 4.19 -11.53
C ARG A 43 -5.27 2.89 -12.04
N ASN A 44 -4.75 2.44 -13.18
CA ASN A 44 -4.93 1.06 -13.62
C ASN A 44 -3.99 0.12 -12.85
N ALA A 45 -4.24 -1.19 -12.95
CA ALA A 45 -3.51 -2.22 -12.21
C ALA A 45 -1.98 -2.16 -12.43
N GLU A 46 -1.51 -1.94 -13.66
CA GLU A 46 -0.08 -1.84 -13.95
C GLU A 46 0.56 -0.63 -13.23
N ALA A 47 -0.13 0.51 -13.24
CA ALA A 47 0.34 1.71 -12.56
C ALA A 47 0.26 1.58 -11.03
N MET A 48 -0.69 0.81 -10.49
CA MET A 48 -0.73 0.46 -9.05
C MET A 48 0.48 -0.39 -8.65
N ILE A 49 0.83 -1.42 -9.43
CA ILE A 49 2.01 -2.25 -9.19
C ILE A 49 3.29 -1.41 -9.24
N LYS A 50 3.43 -0.54 -10.26
CA LYS A 50 4.57 0.39 -10.34
C LYS A 50 4.64 1.34 -9.16
N TYR A 51 3.49 1.83 -8.69
CA TYR A 51 3.42 2.68 -7.50
C TYR A 51 3.91 1.95 -6.26
N PHE A 52 3.47 0.70 -6.04
CA PHE A 52 3.89 -0.13 -4.92
C PHE A 52 5.41 -0.27 -4.85
N TRP A 53 6.04 -0.65 -5.96
CA TRP A 53 7.50 -0.78 -6.03
C TRP A 53 8.23 0.56 -5.86
N SER A 54 7.69 1.64 -6.43
CA SER A 54 8.28 2.98 -6.26
C SER A 54 8.23 3.46 -4.81
N ALA A 55 7.16 3.12 -4.08
CA ALA A 55 7.03 3.46 -2.67
C ALA A 55 8.04 2.71 -1.78
N ILE A 56 8.37 1.46 -2.14
CA ILE A 56 9.39 0.64 -1.48
C ILE A 56 10.81 1.14 -1.74
N VAL A 57 11.15 1.39 -3.02
CA VAL A 57 12.47 1.96 -3.38
C VAL A 57 12.66 3.31 -2.69
N GLY A 58 11.57 4.08 -2.69
CA GLY A 58 11.38 5.21 -1.80
C GLY A 58 12.05 6.52 -2.24
N THR A 59 11.52 7.59 -1.66
CA THR A 59 12.13 8.91 -1.58
C THR A 59 12.27 9.25 -0.11
N GLU A 60 13.05 10.26 0.26
CA GLU A 60 13.21 10.69 1.66
C GLU A 60 11.85 10.86 2.38
N LYS A 61 10.83 11.35 1.66
CA LYS A 61 9.46 11.52 2.20
C LYS A 61 8.77 10.18 2.47
N SER A 62 8.86 9.21 1.57
CA SER A 62 8.23 7.90 1.80
C SER A 62 8.97 7.09 2.86
N THR A 63 10.31 7.22 2.96
CA THR A 63 11.09 6.60 4.03
C THR A 63 10.71 7.15 5.41
N LYS A 64 10.52 8.48 5.54
CA LYS A 64 10.04 9.08 6.80
C LYS A 64 8.64 8.59 7.19
N PHE A 65 7.73 8.50 6.22
CA PHE A 65 6.38 8.00 6.47
C PHE A 65 6.38 6.51 6.86
N ALA A 66 7.15 5.69 6.15
CA ALA A 66 7.36 4.28 6.45
C ALA A 66 7.92 4.11 7.88
N LYS A 67 8.93 4.90 8.28
CA LYS A 67 9.46 4.87 9.65
C LYS A 67 8.37 5.18 10.69
N LEU A 68 7.56 6.20 10.46
CA LEU A 68 6.47 6.58 11.36
C LEU A 68 5.42 5.48 11.53
N MET A 69 5.07 4.79 10.44
CA MET A 69 4.16 3.63 10.51
C MET A 69 4.74 2.51 11.38
N LYS A 70 6.03 2.19 11.18
CA LYS A 70 6.71 1.16 11.96
C LYS A 70 6.81 1.50 13.44
N GLU A 71 7.11 2.76 13.77
CA GLU A 71 7.17 3.24 15.16
C GLU A 71 5.81 3.11 15.88
N GLN A 72 4.71 3.16 15.14
CA GLN A 72 3.35 2.93 15.66
C GLN A 72 2.90 1.46 15.57
N GLY A 73 3.77 0.56 15.14
CA GLY A 73 3.50 -0.88 15.06
C GLY A 73 2.65 -1.32 13.88
N PHE A 74 2.57 -0.52 12.81
CA PHE A 74 1.82 -0.87 11.59
C PHE A 74 2.71 -1.47 10.51
N ASN A 75 2.11 -2.39 9.73
CA ASN A 75 2.71 -2.91 8.50
C ASN A 75 2.87 -1.80 7.47
N ARG A 76 3.96 -1.86 6.71
CA ARG A 76 4.27 -1.01 5.57
C ARG A 76 4.24 -1.89 4.32
N PHE A 77 4.58 -1.31 3.18
CA PHE A 77 4.65 -2.08 1.94
C PHE A 77 5.77 -3.12 1.99
N GLU A 78 6.86 -2.82 2.69
CA GLU A 78 8.01 -3.71 2.86
C GLU A 78 7.65 -5.03 3.53
N GLU A 79 6.71 -5.03 4.49
CA GLU A 79 6.30 -6.23 5.22
C GLU A 79 5.36 -7.15 4.41
N VAL A 80 4.92 -6.72 3.22
CA VAL A 80 3.98 -7.48 2.37
C VAL A 80 4.53 -7.74 0.96
N ILE A 81 5.83 -7.46 0.74
CA ILE A 81 6.50 -7.57 -0.57
C ILE A 81 6.35 -8.96 -1.18
N ASP A 82 6.64 -10.01 -0.41
CA ASP A 82 6.71 -11.37 -0.95
C ASP A 82 5.33 -11.84 -1.39
N GLU A 83 4.32 -11.63 -0.54
CA GLU A 83 2.93 -11.96 -0.88
C GLU A 83 2.39 -11.11 -2.03
N PHE A 84 2.76 -9.83 -2.12
CA PHE A 84 2.37 -8.96 -3.23
C PHE A 84 3.00 -9.45 -4.55
N ARG A 85 4.29 -9.80 -4.53
CA ARG A 85 5.02 -10.27 -5.71
C ARG A 85 4.44 -11.58 -6.25
N ASP A 86 4.12 -12.51 -5.36
CA ASP A 86 3.59 -13.82 -5.75
C ASP A 86 2.17 -13.74 -6.34
N ARG A 87 1.37 -12.76 -5.89
CA ARG A 87 -0.01 -12.58 -6.34
C ARG A 87 -0.14 -11.71 -7.59
N PHE A 88 0.64 -10.64 -7.69
CA PHE A 88 0.46 -9.58 -8.71
C PHE A 88 1.67 -9.51 -9.64
N ASP A 89 1.94 -10.61 -10.33
CA ASP A 89 3.05 -10.75 -11.29
C ASP A 89 2.63 -10.46 -12.74
N ASN A 90 3.58 -10.60 -13.67
CA ASN A 90 3.31 -10.43 -15.10
C ASN A 90 2.38 -11.53 -15.67
N ASN A 91 2.28 -12.70 -15.03
CA ASN A 91 1.32 -13.71 -15.48
C ASN A 91 -0.09 -13.30 -15.09
N TRP A 92 -0.26 -12.77 -13.88
CA TRP A 92 -1.52 -12.22 -13.41
C TRP A 92 -1.96 -11.04 -14.28
N ILE A 93 -1.06 -10.12 -14.66
CA ILE A 93 -1.48 -8.95 -15.44
C ILE A 93 -1.96 -9.28 -16.86
N ASN A 94 -1.40 -10.32 -17.47
CA ASN A 94 -1.69 -10.74 -18.85
C ASN A 94 -2.85 -11.74 -18.97
N LYS A 95 -3.41 -12.20 -17.84
CA LYS A 95 -4.64 -13.02 -17.80
C LYS A 95 -5.88 -12.14 -17.90
#